data_AF-A0A0S8IAL2-F1
#
_entry.id   AF-A0A0S8IAL2-F1
#
_cell.length_a   1.000
_cell.length_b   1.000
_cell.length_c   1.000
_cell.angle_alpha   90.00
_cell.angle_beta   90.00
_cell.angle_gamma   90.00
#
_symmetry.space_group_name_H-M   'P 1'
#
loop_
_entity.id
_entity.type
_entity.pdbx_description
1 polymer ?
#
loop_
_entity_poly.entity_id
_entity_poly.type
_entity_poly.pdbx_seq_one_letter_code
_entity_poly.pdbx_strand_id
1 'polypeptide(L)'
;MGTILASGGNVWKEIEPAKPLLLNDFACFSPKTIGQLCGYKNHIIGDLIAVELGTGTGRKLLGFPSRAPFSLAYASGRPDYVFLSVDTRSDSPEKQWAPYWGEILAVATDGSGKTIRLAHHRSRKVGSYSTYPHILVNNKGTKTVFQSTFGIGGPDLYLIDFHP
;
A
#
# COMPACT_ATOMS: atom_id res chain seq x y z
N MET A 1 -11.35 -25.11 -9.13
CA MET A 1 -12.33 -24.58 -8.16
C MET A 1 -11.54 -24.14 -6.92
N GLY A 2 -11.45 -22.83 -6.66
CA GLY A 2 -10.78 -22.34 -5.45
C GLY A 2 -11.76 -22.29 -4.30
N THR A 3 -11.45 -22.96 -3.19
CA THR A 3 -12.25 -22.93 -1.96
C THR A 3 -12.04 -21.58 -1.25
N ILE A 4 -13.14 -20.86 -0.98
CA ILE A 4 -13.12 -19.68 -0.12
C ILE A 4 -13.12 -20.17 1.34
N LEU A 5 -12.00 -20.02 2.05
CA LEU A 5 -11.91 -20.29 3.48
C LEU A 5 -12.27 -19.01 4.25
N ALA A 6 -13.46 -18.97 4.86
CA ALA A 6 -13.80 -17.98 5.88
C ALA A 6 -13.83 -18.69 7.24
N SER A 7 -12.74 -18.62 8.01
CA SER A 7 -12.70 -19.22 9.35
C SER A 7 -13.25 -18.26 10.39
N GLY A 8 -14.48 -18.50 10.84
CA GLY A 8 -15.01 -17.93 12.07
C GLY A 8 -14.32 -18.56 13.27
N GLY A 9 -13.57 -17.74 14.01
CA GLY A 9 -12.94 -18.10 15.28
C GLY A 9 -11.54 -18.69 15.12
N ASN A 10 -10.51 -17.89 15.44
CA ASN A 10 -9.25 -18.35 16.02
C ASN A 10 -8.46 -17.14 16.55
N VAL A 11 -7.76 -17.35 17.66
CA VAL A 11 -6.89 -16.37 18.33
C VAL A 11 -5.56 -16.36 17.59
N TRP A 12 -5.24 -15.27 16.89
CA TRP A 12 -4.02 -15.12 16.08
C TRP A 12 -2.93 -14.34 16.85
N LYS A 13 -1.67 -14.79 16.76
CA LYS A 13 -0.51 -14.24 17.49
C LYS A 13 0.27 -13.23 16.63
N GLU A 14 0.79 -12.18 17.26
CA GLU A 14 1.72 -11.21 16.66
C GLU A 14 3.09 -11.89 16.41
N ILE A 15 3.74 -11.64 15.25
CA ILE A 15 5.07 -12.21 14.93
C ILE A 15 6.16 -11.23 15.34
N GLU A 16 7.22 -11.77 15.93
CA GLU A 16 8.52 -11.11 16.12
C GLU A 16 9.21 -10.69 14.79
N PRO A 17 10.07 -9.67 14.80
CA PRO A 17 10.73 -9.18 13.60
C PRO A 17 11.92 -10.07 13.21
N ALA A 18 11.84 -10.82 12.09
CA ALA A 18 12.99 -11.15 11.22
C ALA A 18 12.66 -12.18 10.10
N LYS A 19 12.41 -11.67 8.88
CA LYS A 19 12.85 -12.18 7.55
C LYS A 19 12.15 -11.37 6.45
N PRO A 20 12.80 -11.08 5.31
CA PRO A 20 12.11 -10.61 4.11
C PRO A 20 11.03 -11.64 3.75
N LEU A 21 9.80 -11.17 3.49
CA LEU A 21 8.73 -12.09 3.10
C LEU A 21 9.03 -12.62 1.71
N LEU A 22 9.11 -13.94 1.59
CA LEU A 22 8.97 -14.57 0.29
C LEU A 22 7.48 -14.48 -0.08
N LEU A 23 7.16 -13.52 -0.94
CA LEU A 23 5.78 -13.07 -1.17
C LEU A 23 4.84 -14.11 -1.82
N ASN A 24 5.34 -15.30 -2.15
CA ASN A 24 4.52 -16.40 -2.65
C ASN A 24 3.41 -16.79 -1.65
N ASP A 25 3.63 -16.52 -0.37
CA ASP A 25 2.68 -16.83 0.70
C ASP A 25 2.08 -15.58 1.33
N PHE A 26 2.20 -14.38 0.75
CA PHE A 26 1.75 -13.15 1.41
C PHE A 26 0.82 -12.27 0.57
N ALA A 27 -0.24 -11.78 1.20
CA ALA A 27 -1.14 -10.77 0.64
C ALA A 27 -1.01 -9.44 1.39
N CYS A 28 -0.98 -8.32 0.67
CA CYS A 28 -0.93 -6.98 1.25
C CYS A 28 -2.22 -6.20 0.97
N PHE A 29 -2.82 -5.57 1.98
CA PHE A 29 -4.07 -4.83 1.81
C PHE A 29 -4.29 -3.74 2.89
N SER A 30 -5.23 -2.83 2.61
CA SER A 30 -5.78 -1.89 3.60
C SER A 30 -6.91 -2.56 4.38
N PRO A 31 -6.96 -2.49 5.72
CA PRO A 31 -8.07 -2.95 6.51
C PRO A 31 -9.26 -1.99 6.36
N LYS A 32 -10.08 -2.17 5.32
CA LYS A 32 -11.38 -1.49 5.18
C LYS A 32 -12.56 -2.37 5.64
N THR A 33 -12.35 -3.68 5.61
CA THR A 33 -13.38 -4.71 5.90
C THR A 33 -12.85 -5.81 6.82
N ILE A 34 -11.54 -5.79 7.11
CA ILE A 34 -10.79 -6.89 7.75
C ILE A 34 -10.44 -6.55 9.21
N GLY A 35 -11.35 -5.90 9.93
CA GLY A 35 -11.28 -5.88 11.40
C GLY A 35 -11.28 -7.30 12.02
N GLN A 36 -11.57 -8.34 11.21
CA GLN A 36 -11.76 -9.72 11.65
C GLN A 36 -10.65 -10.71 11.24
N LEU A 37 -9.85 -10.52 10.18
CA LEU A 37 -8.91 -11.58 9.76
C LEU A 37 -7.64 -11.64 10.62
N CYS A 38 -7.16 -10.52 11.15
CA CYS A 38 -5.78 -10.49 11.64
C CYS A 38 -5.65 -10.34 13.16
N GLY A 39 -6.74 -10.16 13.94
CA GLY A 39 -6.66 -9.98 15.41
C GLY A 39 -5.81 -8.77 15.87
N TYR A 40 -5.36 -7.95 14.94
CA TYR A 40 -4.41 -6.87 15.14
C TYR A 40 -5.10 -5.69 15.84
N LYS A 41 -4.75 -5.49 17.11
CA LYS A 41 -5.18 -4.33 17.90
C LYS A 41 -4.31 -3.12 17.54
N ASN A 42 -4.85 -1.90 17.61
CA ASN A 42 -4.15 -0.64 17.30
C ASN A 42 -3.81 -0.39 15.81
N HIS A 43 -4.77 -0.63 14.92
CA HIS A 43 -4.67 -0.26 13.51
C HIS A 43 -5.75 0.74 13.13
N ILE A 44 -5.42 1.64 12.22
CA ILE A 44 -6.41 2.50 11.60
C ILE A 44 -6.78 1.98 10.22
N ILE A 45 -8.00 2.29 9.78
CA ILE A 45 -8.43 2.02 8.40
C ILE A 45 -7.49 2.77 7.46
N GLY A 46 -6.72 2.03 6.67
CA GLY A 46 -5.69 2.60 5.79
C GLY A 46 -4.27 2.15 6.12
N ASP A 47 -4.03 1.46 7.24
CA ASP A 47 -2.72 0.82 7.48
C ASP A 47 -2.40 -0.23 6.40
N LEU A 48 -1.13 -0.36 6.01
CA LEU A 48 -0.67 -1.44 5.15
C LEU A 48 -0.29 -2.65 6.01
N ILE A 49 -0.94 -3.78 5.76
CA ILE A 49 -0.69 -5.04 6.46
C ILE A 49 -0.30 -6.10 5.44
N ALA A 50 0.72 -6.90 5.73
CA ALA A 50 1.00 -8.16 5.04
C ALA A 50 0.45 -9.33 5.85
N VAL A 51 -0.14 -10.33 5.20
CA VAL A 51 -0.66 -11.55 5.85
C VAL A 51 -0.05 -12.76 5.20
N GLU A 52 0.54 -13.64 6.01
CA GLU A 52 0.97 -14.97 5.60
C GLU A 52 -0.25 -15.85 5.39
N LEU A 53 -0.42 -16.38 4.17
CA LEU A 53 -1.56 -17.18 3.76
C LEU A 53 -1.52 -18.59 4.33
N GLY A 54 -0.32 -19.13 4.57
CA GLY A 54 -0.15 -20.46 5.18
C GLY A 54 -0.53 -20.50 6.66
N THR A 55 -0.23 -19.43 7.40
CA THR A 55 -0.44 -19.38 8.86
C THR A 55 -1.59 -18.46 9.27
N GLY A 56 -2.07 -17.60 8.38
CA GLY A 56 -3.03 -16.54 8.68
C GLY A 56 -2.40 -15.34 9.42
N THR A 57 -1.08 -15.34 9.61
CA THR A 57 -0.46 -14.35 10.50
C THR A 57 -0.17 -13.04 9.79
N GLY A 58 -0.69 -11.94 10.34
CA GLY A 58 -0.45 -10.60 9.80
C GLY A 58 0.85 -9.96 10.28
N ARG A 59 1.26 -8.86 9.65
CA ARG A 59 2.21 -7.86 10.18
C ARG A 59 1.96 -6.48 9.59
N LYS A 60 2.10 -5.43 10.41
CA LYS A 60 2.03 -4.05 9.92
C LYS A 60 3.29 -3.73 9.12
N LEU A 61 3.13 -3.25 7.89
CA LEU A 61 4.23 -2.75 7.06
C LEU A 61 4.32 -1.22 7.13
N LEU A 62 3.18 -0.53 7.14
CA LEU A 62 3.13 0.93 7.24
C LEU A 62 1.89 1.35 8.03
N GLY A 63 2.10 2.16 9.05
CA GLY A 63 1.02 2.85 9.77
C GLY A 63 0.75 4.22 9.17
N PHE A 64 -0.52 4.60 9.06
CA PHE A 64 -0.90 5.97 8.73
C PHE A 64 -1.41 6.70 9.97
N PRO A 65 -1.29 8.04 10.03
CA PRO A 65 -1.84 8.84 11.14
C PRO A 65 -3.34 9.07 11.02
N SER A 66 -3.89 8.94 9.82
CA SER A 66 -5.32 9.03 9.54
C SER A 66 -5.66 8.21 8.30
N ARG A 67 -6.95 8.02 8.01
CA ARG A 67 -7.40 7.18 6.91
C ARG A 67 -6.81 7.63 5.57
N ALA A 68 -5.94 6.80 5.01
CA ALA A 68 -5.28 7.02 3.73
C ALA A 68 -5.70 5.93 2.73
N PRO A 69 -6.54 6.25 1.71
CA PRO A 69 -6.76 5.34 0.61
C PRO A 69 -5.46 5.18 -0.18
N PHE A 70 -5.19 3.97 -0.67
CA PHE A 70 -4.06 3.74 -1.55
C PHE A 70 -4.38 2.69 -2.61
N SER A 71 -3.65 2.75 -3.73
CA SER A 71 -3.49 1.62 -4.64
C SER A 71 -2.14 0.94 -4.37
N LEU A 72 -2.09 -0.38 -4.55
CA LEU A 72 -0.92 -1.20 -4.26
C LEU A 72 -0.50 -1.95 -5.51
N ALA A 73 0.81 -1.98 -5.75
CA ALA A 73 1.45 -2.79 -6.78
C ALA A 73 2.63 -3.57 -6.22
N TYR A 74 2.93 -4.70 -6.84
CA TYR A 74 3.94 -5.65 -6.41
C TYR A 74 4.75 -6.18 -7.60
N ALA A 75 6.03 -6.47 -7.38
CA ALA A 75 6.95 -7.03 -8.36
C ALA A 75 7.65 -8.27 -7.83
N SER A 76 7.56 -9.39 -8.57
CA SER A 76 8.19 -10.66 -8.18
C SER A 76 9.72 -10.59 -8.09
N GLY A 77 10.35 -9.79 -8.94
CA GLY A 77 11.79 -9.53 -8.93
C GLY A 77 12.26 -8.57 -7.83
N ARG A 78 11.35 -8.05 -6.99
CA ARG A 78 11.66 -7.15 -5.87
C ARG A 78 10.76 -7.43 -4.66
N PRO A 79 10.85 -8.62 -4.04
CA PRO A 79 9.96 -9.02 -2.94
C PRO A 79 10.19 -8.29 -1.62
N ASP A 80 11.34 -7.61 -1.49
CA ASP A 80 11.73 -6.73 -0.39
C ASP A 80 10.93 -5.43 -0.34
N TYR A 81 10.18 -5.08 -1.40
CA TYR A 81 9.34 -3.88 -1.44
C TYR A 81 7.94 -4.14 -2.02
N VAL A 82 6.96 -3.39 -1.52
CA VAL A 82 5.68 -3.14 -2.20
C VAL A 82 5.56 -1.67 -2.53
N PHE A 83 4.85 -1.37 -3.61
CA PHE A 83 4.71 -0.01 -4.12
C PHE A 83 3.31 0.50 -3.83
N LEU A 84 3.20 1.69 -3.23
CA LEU A 84 1.95 2.34 -2.91
C LEU A 84 1.80 3.63 -3.68
N SER A 85 0.58 3.92 -4.10
CA SER A 85 0.16 5.26 -4.46
C SER A 85 -0.91 5.69 -3.47
N VAL A 86 -0.57 6.67 -2.64
CA VAL A 86 -1.43 7.14 -1.55
C VAL A 86 -2.23 8.34 -2.02
N ASP A 87 -3.55 8.27 -1.85
CA ASP A 87 -4.47 9.35 -2.21
C ASP A 87 -4.45 10.47 -1.17
N THR A 88 -4.70 11.69 -1.63
CA THR A 88 -4.81 12.88 -0.78
C THR A 88 -6.27 13.08 -0.41
N ARG A 89 -6.59 13.15 0.88
CA ARG A 89 -7.98 13.39 1.32
C ARG A 89 -8.09 14.54 2.30
N SER A 90 -7.83 15.77 1.85
CA SER A 90 -8.47 16.93 2.51
C SER A 90 -8.41 18.22 1.70
N ASP A 91 -9.51 18.97 1.73
CA ASP A 91 -9.55 20.38 1.33
C ASP A 91 -9.06 21.32 2.46
N SER A 92 -8.85 20.78 3.66
CA SER A 92 -8.37 21.52 4.83
C SER A 92 -6.84 21.54 4.84
N PRO A 93 -6.19 22.72 4.76
CA PRO A 93 -4.74 22.84 4.65
C PRO A 93 -3.96 22.16 5.78
N GLU A 94 -4.48 22.21 7.01
CA GLU A 94 -3.89 21.56 8.18
C GLU A 94 -3.94 20.04 8.12
N LYS A 95 -4.85 19.47 7.32
CA LYS A 95 -4.94 18.03 7.08
C LYS A 95 -4.21 17.61 5.81
N GLN A 96 -4.03 18.52 4.83
CA GLN A 96 -3.37 18.25 3.55
C GLN A 96 -1.95 17.69 3.67
N TRP A 97 -1.25 17.98 4.78
CA TRP A 97 0.14 17.60 5.00
C TRP A 97 0.32 16.36 5.88
N ALA A 98 -0.71 15.51 6.01
CA ALA A 98 -0.56 14.26 6.72
C ALA A 98 0.57 13.42 6.07
N PRO A 99 1.43 12.76 6.87
CA PRO A 99 2.45 11.86 6.37
C PRO A 99 1.95 10.94 5.25
N TYR A 100 2.72 10.92 4.16
CA TYR A 100 2.50 10.08 2.98
C TYR A 100 1.33 10.45 2.06
N TRP A 101 0.56 11.48 2.36
CA TRP A 101 -0.50 11.92 1.44
C TRP A 101 0.06 12.49 0.15
N GLY A 102 -0.54 12.04 -0.96
CA GLY A 102 -0.06 12.41 -2.29
C GLY A 102 1.27 11.75 -2.65
N GLU A 103 1.75 10.75 -1.89
CA GLU A 103 3.05 10.15 -2.16
C GLU A 103 2.93 8.84 -2.94
N ILE A 104 3.92 8.62 -3.80
CA ILE A 104 4.28 7.33 -4.36
C ILE A 104 5.40 6.75 -3.49
N LEU A 105 5.19 5.58 -2.90
CA LEU A 105 6.10 4.98 -1.93
C LEU A 105 6.59 3.61 -2.39
N ALA A 106 7.83 3.27 -2.05
CA ALA A 106 8.26 1.89 -1.87
C ALA A 106 8.34 1.60 -0.37
N VAL A 107 7.59 0.61 0.10
CA VAL A 107 7.53 0.21 1.51
C VAL A 107 8.26 -1.11 1.66
N ALA A 108 9.24 -1.17 2.57
CA ALA A 108 9.96 -2.39 2.87
C ALA A 108 9.00 -3.45 3.39
N THR A 109 9.06 -4.65 2.84
CA THR A 109 8.17 -5.72 3.25
C THR A 109 8.58 -6.34 4.57
N ASP A 110 9.82 -6.10 5.03
CA ASP A 110 10.47 -6.69 6.22
C ASP A 110 9.80 -6.37 7.58
N GLY A 111 8.82 -5.45 7.61
CA GLY A 111 8.12 -5.02 8.83
C GLY A 111 8.84 -3.91 9.60
N SER A 112 9.97 -3.41 9.09
CA SER A 112 10.73 -2.31 9.72
C SER A 112 10.01 -0.95 9.68
N GLY A 113 8.98 -0.81 8.82
CA GLY A 113 8.37 0.47 8.52
C GLY A 113 9.23 1.37 7.63
N LYS A 114 10.37 0.90 7.11
CA LYS A 114 11.22 1.67 6.20
C LYS A 114 10.45 1.97 4.92
N THR A 115 10.39 3.26 4.57
CA THR A 115 9.75 3.74 3.34
C THR A 115 10.70 4.61 2.53
N ILE A 116 10.62 4.49 1.21
CA ILE A 116 11.30 5.36 0.26
C ILE A 116 10.22 6.13 -0.50
N ARG A 117 10.28 7.46 -0.47
CA ARG A 117 9.39 8.34 -1.23
C ARG A 117 9.93 8.48 -2.65
N LEU A 118 9.15 8.03 -3.63
CA LEU A 118 9.54 8.01 -5.04
C LEU A 118 9.11 9.28 -5.77
N ALA A 119 7.90 9.77 -5.48
CA ALA A 119 7.38 11.01 -6.04
C ALA A 119 6.20 11.53 -5.22
N HIS A 120 5.93 12.83 -5.35
CA HIS A 120 4.70 13.45 -4.88
C HIS A 120 3.77 13.73 -6.06
N HIS A 121 2.48 13.47 -5.92
CA HIS A 121 1.43 13.74 -6.89
C HIS A 121 0.33 14.58 -6.24
N ARG A 122 -0.33 15.41 -7.05
CA ARG A 122 -1.58 16.09 -6.67
C ARG A 122 -2.62 15.86 -7.74
N SER A 123 -3.24 14.69 -7.68
CA SER A 123 -4.38 14.37 -8.55
C SER A 123 -5.60 15.20 -8.15
N ARG A 124 -6.38 15.62 -9.14
CA ARG A 124 -7.63 16.36 -9.02
C ARG A 124 -8.67 15.70 -9.92
N LYS A 125 -9.94 15.94 -9.66
CA LYS A 125 -10.99 15.41 -10.53
C LYS A 125 -10.94 16.15 -11.86
N VAL A 126 -10.81 15.42 -12.98
CA VAL A 126 -10.90 15.97 -14.34
C VAL A 126 -11.85 15.08 -15.13
N GLY A 127 -13.03 15.60 -15.49
CA GLY A 127 -14.07 14.82 -16.16
C GLY A 127 -14.50 13.60 -15.33
N SER A 128 -14.42 12.41 -15.93
CA SER A 128 -14.69 11.11 -15.28
C SER A 128 -13.49 10.54 -14.52
N TYR A 129 -12.31 11.16 -14.59
CA TYR A 129 -11.13 10.69 -13.90
C TYR A 129 -11.26 10.88 -12.39
N SER A 130 -11.04 9.80 -11.64
CA SER A 130 -11.05 9.81 -10.19
C SER A 130 -9.72 10.32 -9.63
N THR A 131 -9.73 10.98 -8.47
CA THR A 131 -8.52 11.53 -7.84
C THR A 131 -7.49 10.48 -7.40
N TYR A 132 -7.76 9.19 -7.58
CA TYR A 132 -6.90 8.09 -7.15
C TYR A 132 -5.83 7.82 -8.21
N PRO A 133 -4.54 7.95 -7.88
CA PRO A 133 -3.49 7.56 -8.81
C PRO A 133 -3.37 6.04 -8.80
N HIS A 134 -3.42 5.46 -10.00
CA HIS A 134 -3.19 4.03 -10.21
C HIS A 134 -1.70 3.80 -10.38
N ILE A 135 -1.13 2.85 -9.63
CA ILE A 135 0.28 2.48 -9.72
C ILE A 135 0.45 1.08 -10.32
N LEU A 136 1.46 0.93 -11.17
CA LEU A 136 1.90 -0.32 -11.77
C LEU A 136 3.41 -0.42 -11.66
N VAL A 137 3.95 -1.61 -11.43
CA VAL A 137 5.39 -1.84 -11.34
C VAL A 137 5.80 -2.94 -12.32
N ASN A 138 6.99 -2.82 -12.92
CA ASN A 138 7.51 -3.88 -13.78
C ASN A 138 7.88 -5.13 -12.96
N ASN A 139 7.94 -6.30 -13.61
CA ASN A 139 8.25 -7.56 -12.91
C ASN A 139 9.59 -7.54 -12.16
N LYS A 140 10.59 -6.78 -12.64
CA LYS A 140 11.89 -6.64 -11.97
C LYS A 140 11.85 -5.72 -10.74
N GLY A 141 10.76 -4.97 -10.53
CA GLY A 141 10.64 -3.97 -9.48
C GLY A 141 11.72 -2.89 -9.55
N THR A 142 12.03 -2.43 -10.75
CA THR A 142 13.04 -1.38 -11.02
C THR A 142 12.42 -0.13 -11.63
N LYS A 143 11.18 -0.23 -12.12
CA LYS A 143 10.44 0.87 -12.71
C LYS A 143 8.99 0.80 -12.28
N THR A 144 8.41 1.94 -11.92
CA THR A 144 7.00 2.09 -11.61
C THR A 144 6.39 3.16 -12.51
N VAL A 145 5.14 2.95 -12.91
CA VAL A 145 4.33 3.94 -13.62
C VAL A 145 3.14 4.27 -12.74
N PHE A 146 2.82 5.56 -12.62
CA PHE A 146 1.57 5.97 -12.01
C PHE A 146 0.82 6.96 -12.88
N GLN A 147 -0.51 6.87 -12.84
CA GLN A 147 -1.39 7.81 -13.52
C GLN A 147 -1.78 8.96 -12.59
N SER A 148 -1.69 10.21 -13.06
CA SER A 148 -2.03 11.39 -12.26
C SER A 148 -2.52 12.54 -13.14
N THR A 149 -3.38 13.40 -12.61
CA THR A 149 -3.81 14.64 -13.28
C THR A 149 -3.06 15.87 -12.72
N PHE A 150 -1.83 15.69 -12.27
CA PHE A 150 -1.03 16.80 -11.76
C PHE A 150 -0.82 17.91 -12.83
N GLY A 151 -0.75 17.51 -14.10
CA GLY A 151 -0.63 18.43 -15.23
C GLY A 151 -1.91 19.20 -15.60
N ILE A 152 -1.77 20.12 -16.56
CA ILE A 152 -2.86 21.02 -16.99
C ILE A 152 -3.81 20.34 -17.99
N GLY A 153 -3.37 19.27 -18.67
CA GLY A 153 -4.06 18.66 -19.82
C GLY A 153 -4.96 17.45 -19.55
N GLY A 154 -5.09 16.99 -18.31
CA GLY A 154 -5.84 15.77 -17.98
C GLY A 154 -4.95 14.70 -17.32
N PRO A 155 -5.41 13.44 -17.26
CA PRO A 155 -4.63 12.36 -16.68
C PRO A 155 -3.46 11.97 -17.59
N ASP A 156 -2.26 11.92 -17.01
CA ASP A 156 -1.02 11.56 -17.69
C ASP A 156 -0.31 10.42 -16.93
N LEU A 157 0.64 9.76 -17.59
CA LEU A 157 1.43 8.67 -17.03
C LEU A 157 2.85 9.14 -16.72
N TYR A 158 3.29 8.84 -15.52
CA TYR A 158 4.62 9.21 -15.02
C TYR A 158 5.42 7.96 -14.70
N LEU A 159 6.59 7.83 -15.31
CA LEU A 159 7.53 6.73 -15.09
C LEU A 159 8.58 7.15 -14.06
N ILE A 160 8.82 6.31 -13.06
CA ILE A 160 9.86 6.50 -12.04
C ILE A 160 10.76 5.28 -11.98
N ASP A 161 12.07 5.53 -11.93
CA ASP A 161 13.08 4.52 -11.69
C ASP A 161 13.27 4.27 -10.19
N PHE A 162 13.47 3.00 -9.82
CA PHE A 162 13.68 2.59 -8.44
C PHE A 162 15.01 1.85 -8.27
N HIS A 163 15.89 2.46 -7.46
CA HIS A 163 17.21 1.97 -7.10
C HIS A 163 17.42 2.21 -5.58
N PRO A 164 17.06 1.22 -4.72
CA PRO A 164 17.10 1.35 -3.27
C PRO A 164 18.51 1.34 -2.66
#